data_AF-A0A0F9GX99-F1
#
_entry.id   AF-A0A0F9GX99-F1
#
_cell.length_a   1.000
_cell.length_b   1.000
_cell.length_c   1.000
_cell.angle_alpha   90.00
_cell.angle_beta   90.00
_cell.angle_gamma   90.00
#
_symmetry.space_group_name_H-M   'P 1'
#
loop_
_entity.id
_entity.type
_entity.pdbx_description
1 polymer ?
#
loop_
_entity_poly.entity_id
_entity_poly.type
_entity_poly.pdbx_seq_one_letter_code
_entity_poly.pdbx_strand_id
1 'polypeptide(L)' 'MGYVIGLIGMWFLQDGLASIAFYPQENWRWNHTARIVRVIFGVVLIILGGVLIYGD' A
#
# COMPACT_ATOMS: atom_id res chain seq x y z
N MET A 1 -15.32 11.34 -3.46
CA MET A 1 -13.92 11.47 -2.96
C MET A 1 -13.16 10.14 -2.91
N GLY A 2 -13.83 8.98 -3.07
CA GLY A 2 -13.18 7.67 -2.99
C GLY A 2 -12.08 7.40 -4.02
N TYR A 3 -12.14 8.03 -5.22
CA TYR A 3 -11.07 7.86 -6.22
C TYR A 3 -9.71 8.38 -5.76
N VAL A 4 -9.67 9.48 -5.00
CA VAL A 4 -8.42 10.04 -4.45
C VAL A 4 -7.83 9.09 -3.41
N ILE A 5 -8.68 8.54 -2.53
CA ILE A 5 -8.29 7.58 -1.50
C ILE A 5 -7.74 6.30 -2.15
N GLY A 6 -8.38 5.82 -3.21
CA GLY A 6 -7.92 4.67 -3.99
C GLY A 6 -6.56 4.90 -4.68
N LEU A 7 -6.33 6.09 -5.24
CA LEU A 7 -5.04 6.46 -5.84
C LEU A 7 -3.91 6.53 -4.82
N ILE A 8 -4.17 7.09 -3.63
CA ILE A 8 -3.20 7.09 -2.52
C ILE A 8 -2.90 5.64 -2.11
N GLY A 9 -3.92 4.79 -2.02
CA GLY A 9 -3.73 3.36 -1.72
C GLY A 9 -2.84 2.64 -2.75
N MET A 10 -3.04 2.90 -4.04
CA MET A 10 -2.18 2.36 -5.10
C MET A 10 -0.73 2.82 -4.99
N TRP A 11 -0.51 4.09 -4.62
CA TRP A 11 0.85 4.61 -4.43
C TRP A 11 1.58 3.93 -3.26
N PHE A 12 0.93 3.76 -2.11
CA PHE A 12 1.49 3.03 -0.96
C PHE A 12 1.77 1.55 -1.28
N LEU A 13 0.86 0.92 -2.03
CA LEU A 13 1.03 -0.47 -2.47
C LEU A 13 2.25 -0.61 -3.39
N GLN A 14 2.41 0.29 -4.35
CA GLN A 14 3.55 0.30 -5.28
C GLN A 14 4.87 0.52 -4.53
N ASP A 15 4.93 1.47 -3.60
CA ASP A 15 6.13 1.73 -2.79
C ASP A 15 6.49 0.53 -1.88
N GLY A 16 5.47 -0.09 -1.27
CA GLY A 16 5.64 -1.30 -0.46
C GLY A 16 6.17 -2.48 -1.26
N LEU A 17 5.64 -2.74 -2.46
CA LEU A 17 6.09 -3.84 -3.32
C LEU A 17 7.46 -3.57 -3.93
N ALA A 18 7.72 -2.34 -4.40
CA ALA A 18 9.01 -1.94 -4.94
C ALA A 18 10.10 -2.09 -3.89
N SER A 19 9.86 -1.64 -2.67
CA SER A 19 10.83 -1.76 -1.60
C SER A 19 11.14 -3.23 -1.22
N ILE A 20 10.19 -4.16 -1.35
CA ILE A 20 10.44 -5.60 -1.15
C ILE A 20 11.29 -6.17 -2.29
N ALA A 21 10.95 -5.83 -3.53
CA ALA A 21 11.62 -6.35 -4.72
C ALA A 21 13.07 -5.85 -4.88
N PHE A 22 13.33 -4.57 -4.61
CA PHE A 22 14.62 -3.94 -4.93
C PHE A 22 15.66 -3.95 -3.79
N TYR A 23 15.24 -4.20 -2.54
CA TYR A 23 16.15 -4.13 -1.39
C TYR A 23 16.18 -5.43 -0.56
N PRO A 24 16.53 -6.60 -1.15
CA PRO A 24 16.50 -7.88 -0.44
C PRO A 24 17.67 -8.09 0.54
N GLN A 25 18.75 -7.30 0.47
CA GLN A 25 19.95 -7.48 1.30
C GLN A 25 20.04 -6.54 2.52
N GLU A 26 19.07 -5.64 2.70
CA GLU A 26 19.01 -4.72 3.83
C GLU A 26 18.45 -5.42 5.09
N ASN A 27 18.74 -4.92 6.30
CA ASN A 27 18.30 -5.49 7.60
C ASN A 27 16.87 -6.06 7.56
N TRP A 28 16.78 -7.37 7.31
CA TRP A 28 15.56 -7.99 6.78
C TRP A 28 14.39 -7.89 7.76
N ARG A 29 14.60 -8.12 9.06
CA ARG A 29 13.48 -8.19 10.02
C ARG A 29 12.69 -6.89 10.20
N TRP A 30 13.38 -5.79 10.45
CA TRP A 30 12.73 -4.51 10.73
C TRP A 30 12.22 -3.84 9.45
N ASN A 31 13.02 -3.88 8.38
CA ASN A 31 12.62 -3.26 7.11
C ASN A 31 11.50 -4.05 6.43
N HIS A 32 11.52 -5.38 6.46
CA HIS A 32 10.45 -6.18 5.85
C HIS A 32 9.09 -6.00 6.55
N THR A 33 9.08 -5.81 7.87
CA THR A 33 7.85 -5.49 8.62
C THR A 33 7.26 -4.15 8.18
N ALA A 34 8.09 -3.10 8.12
CA ALA A 34 7.64 -1.78 7.67
C ALA A 34 7.18 -1.77 6.19
N ARG A 35 7.78 -2.62 5.35
CA ARG A 35 7.38 -2.77 3.94
C ARG A 35 6.03 -3.49 3.80
N ILE A 36 5.82 -4.58 4.54
CA ILE A 36 4.52 -5.28 4.59
C ILE A 36 3.41 -4.36 5.10
N VAL A 37 3.68 -3.56 6.14
CA VAL A 37 2.68 -2.61 6.67
C VAL A 37 2.26 -1.60 5.61
N ARG A 38 3.19 -1.07 4.80
CA ARG A 38 2.86 -0.18 3.67
C ARG A 38 2.00 -0.86 2.60
N VAL A 39 2.30 -2.12 2.26
CA VAL A 39 1.49 -2.93 1.34
C VAL A 39 0.07 -3.10 1.88
N ILE A 40 -0.08 -3.53 3.13
CA ILE A 40 -1.39 -3.74 3.77
C ILE A 40 -2.17 -2.43 3.81
N PHE A 41 -1.53 -1.32 4.21
CA PHE A 41 -2.17 -0.02 4.26
C PHE A 41 -2.64 0.43 2.86
N GLY A 42 -1.83 0.21 1.83
CA GLY A 42 -2.21 0.47 0.44
C GLY A 42 -3.44 -0.31 0.00
N VAL A 43 -3.49 -1.62 0.28
CA VAL A 43 -4.66 -2.48 -0.03
C VAL A 43 -5.92 -1.97 0.68
N VAL A 44 -5.81 -1.63 1.97
CA VAL A 44 -6.95 -1.12 2.75
C VAL A 44 -7.51 0.17 2.14
N LEU A 45 -6.64 1.11 1.76
CA LEU A 45 -7.06 2.36 1.12
C LEU A 45 -7.68 2.14 -0.27
N ILE A 46 -7.20 1.17 -1.06
CA ILE A 46 -7.82 0.80 -2.34
C ILE A 46 -9.25 0.28 -2.10
N ILE A 47 -9.44 -0.60 -1.12
CA ILE A 47 -10.76 -1.15 -0.78
C ILE A 47 -11.69 -0.03 -0.29
N LEU A 48 -11.24 0.80 0.65
CA LEU A 48 -11.99 1.96 1.15
C LEU A 48 -12.35 2.93 0.03
N GLY A 49 -11.39 3.24 -0.85
CA GLY A 49 -11.61 4.08 -2.02
C GLY A 49 -12.67 3.49 -2.94
N GLY A 50 -12.63 2.18 -3.21
CA GLY A 50 -13.65 1.48 -3.98
C GLY A 50 -15.03 1.56 -3.34
N VAL A 51 -15.14 1.23 -2.05
CA VAL A 51 -16.41 1.30 -1.31
C VAL A 51 -17.00 2.71 -1.35
N LEU A 52 -16.18 3.75 -1.21
CA LEU A 52 -16.62 5.16 -1.26
C LEU A 52 -16.92 5.68 -2.68
N ILE A 53 -16.53 4.96 -3.74
CA ILE A 53 -16.92 5.30 -5.12
C ILE A 53 -18.27 4.67 -5.45
N TYR A 54 -18.50 3.44 -4.97
CA TYR A 54 -19.71 2.66 -5.28
C TYR A 54 -20.81 2.77 -4.22
N GLY A 55 -20.51 3.35 -3.06
CA GLY A 55 -21.44 3.56 -1.95
C GLY A 55 -22.02 4.97 -1.86
N ASP A 56 -21.52 5.92 -2.66
CA ASP A 56 -22.16 7.20 -2.97
C ASP A 56 -23.12 7.03 -4.16
#